data_AF-A0AAW0KSZ2-F1
#
_entry.id   AF-A0AAW0KSZ2-F1
#
_cell.length_a   1.000
_cell.length_b   1.000
_cell.length_c   1.000
_cell.angle_alpha   90.00
_cell.angle_beta   90.00
_cell.angle_gamma   90.00
#
_symmetry.space_group_name_H-M   'P 1'
#
loop_
_entity.id
_entity.type
_entity.pdbx_description
1 polymer ?
#
loop_
_entity_poly.entity_id
_entity_poly.type
_entity_poly.pdbx_seq_one_letter_code
_entity_poly.pdbx_strand_id
1 'polypeptide(L)'
;MGIITMLSNGFTVMLNILRFSNAILIVSQWTRFDVSSVLKKSCCGAGGAYDFFLVKMCGIPGAPVCANPDERISWDGIHLTHKANQYLANWIINDIFPKLHCKLKKALFMVGEMGGNDYNFLLLLGKTIEHIRDIVPEVVKTIKDAVTRVLGYGAVRVVVPGNFPIGCLPVYLTKYNTKNSAAYDDFHCLKGLNNLSIYHNDLLKQAIEDLRKENPNAVIVYGDYYNAFQWVYQNAANLGFDACSVQKSCCGAGGAYDFTLGKTCGIPGVPVCSNPDERISWDGIHMTHKANQYMANWIINDILPKLNCKV
;
A
#
# COMPACT_ATOMS: atom_id res chain seq x y z
N MET A 1 -20.61 11.24 -8.98
CA MET A 1 -19.45 10.36 -8.74
C MET A 1 -19.31 10.25 -7.23
N GLY A 2 -19.79 9.16 -6.62
CA GLY A 2 -20.00 9.09 -5.17
C GLY A 2 -18.92 8.25 -4.49
N ILE A 3 -18.12 8.89 -3.63
CA ILE A 3 -17.29 8.24 -2.63
C ILE A 3 -18.26 7.75 -1.54
N ILE A 4 -18.34 6.43 -1.30
CA ILE A 4 -18.99 5.95 -0.08
C ILE A 4 -17.94 6.00 1.01
N THR A 5 -17.97 7.08 1.79
CA THR A 5 -17.23 7.19 3.04
C THR A 5 -18.01 6.39 4.09
N MET A 6 -17.58 5.18 4.42
CA MET A 6 -17.98 4.59 5.70
C MET A 6 -17.07 5.16 6.78
N LEU A 7 -17.53 6.22 7.43
CA LEU A 7 -16.94 6.73 8.65
C LEU A 7 -17.26 5.76 9.78
N SER A 8 -16.27 4.95 10.17
CA SER A 8 -16.19 4.46 11.55
C SER A 8 -14.74 4.48 11.99
N ASN A 9 -14.42 5.41 12.89
CA ASN A 9 -13.23 5.44 13.74
C ASN A 9 -11.87 5.18 13.07
N GLY A 10 -11.46 6.11 12.19
CA GLY A 10 -10.04 6.49 12.11
C GLY A 10 -9.09 5.59 11.30
N PHE A 11 -9.57 4.61 10.53
CA PHE A 11 -8.74 3.88 9.58
C PHE A 11 -9.27 4.04 8.15
N THR A 12 -8.52 4.76 7.31
CA THR A 12 -8.76 4.81 5.86
C THR A 12 -7.96 3.68 5.23
N VAL A 13 -8.62 2.56 4.90
CA VAL A 13 -8.05 1.58 3.98
C VAL A 13 -8.49 1.99 2.57
N MET A 14 -7.53 2.39 1.73
CA MET A 14 -7.78 2.68 0.32
C MET A 14 -8.02 1.36 -0.42
N LEU A 15 -9.27 0.88 -0.41
CA LEU A 15 -9.71 -0.12 -1.39
C LEU A 15 -10.00 0.61 -2.70
N ASN A 16 -9.03 0.60 -3.62
CA ASN A 16 -9.21 1.06 -4.99
C ASN A 16 -10.11 0.07 -5.76
N ILE A 17 -11.42 0.17 -5.57
CA ILE A 17 -12.41 -0.47 -6.44
C ILE A 17 -12.87 0.57 -7.45
N LEU A 18 -12.28 0.54 -8.65
CA LEU A 18 -12.79 1.29 -9.80
C LEU A 18 -14.20 0.80 -10.13
N ARG A 19 -15.19 1.66 -9.91
CA ARG A 19 -16.61 1.35 -10.11
C ARG A 19 -16.93 1.35 -11.61
N PHE A 20 -16.88 0.18 -12.24
CA PHE A 20 -17.65 -0.08 -13.45
C PHE A 20 -18.97 -0.76 -13.05
N SER A 21 -20.06 -0.10 -13.42
CA SER A 21 -21.48 -0.40 -13.21
C SER A 21 -21.87 -1.83 -12.82
N ASN A 22 -22.69 -1.90 -11.75
CA ASN A 22 -23.56 -3.01 -11.30
C ASN A 22 -22.97 -4.10 -10.38
N ALA A 23 -22.96 -3.82 -9.06
CA ALA A 23 -23.68 -4.57 -8.01
C ALA A 23 -23.10 -4.23 -6.61
N ILE A 24 -23.96 -3.93 -5.64
CA ILE A 24 -23.69 -4.07 -4.21
C ILE A 24 -24.77 -5.02 -3.69
N LEU A 25 -24.36 -6.14 -3.10
CA LEU A 25 -25.25 -7.04 -2.38
C LEU A 25 -24.57 -7.40 -1.06
N ILE A 26 -25.10 -6.86 0.04
CA ILE A 26 -24.76 -7.31 1.39
C ILE A 26 -25.72 -8.45 1.70
N VAL A 27 -25.22 -9.68 1.80
CA VAL A 27 -25.96 -10.79 2.42
C VAL A 27 -25.05 -11.43 3.46
N SER A 28 -25.43 -11.23 4.72
CA SER A 28 -24.85 -11.90 5.88
C SER A 28 -25.33 -13.35 5.94
N GLN A 29 -24.44 -14.31 5.71
CA GLN A 29 -24.58 -15.66 6.28
C GLN A 29 -23.23 -16.11 6.83
N TRP A 30 -23.09 -15.97 8.15
CA TRP A 30 -22.03 -16.61 8.91
C TRP A 30 -22.35 -18.09 9.03
N THR A 31 -21.72 -18.93 8.21
CA THR A 31 -21.60 -20.36 8.54
C THR A 31 -20.24 -20.89 8.13
N ARG A 32 -19.51 -21.39 9.15
CA ARG A 32 -18.27 -22.20 9.13
C ARG A 32 -16.93 -21.47 9.10
N PHE A 33 -16.67 -20.67 10.13
CA PHE A 33 -15.44 -20.93 10.90
C PHE A 33 -15.87 -21.71 12.13
N ASP A 34 -15.30 -22.88 12.36
CA ASP A 34 -15.42 -23.55 13.66
C ASP A 34 -14.77 -22.61 14.69
N VAL A 35 -15.54 -22.06 15.64
CA VAL A 35 -15.07 -20.95 16.47
C VAL A 35 -14.30 -21.46 17.69
N SER A 36 -13.31 -22.32 17.47
CA SER A 36 -12.43 -22.78 18.53
C SER A 36 -11.64 -21.60 19.12
N SER A 37 -11.35 -21.63 20.43
CA SER A 37 -10.58 -20.57 21.12
C SER A 37 -9.19 -20.34 20.50
N VAL A 38 -8.67 -21.36 19.83
CA VAL A 38 -7.38 -21.39 19.15
C VAL A 38 -7.38 -20.52 17.88
N LEU A 39 -8.50 -20.46 17.14
CA LEU A 39 -8.61 -19.64 15.92
C LEU A 39 -8.75 -18.14 16.19
N LYS A 40 -9.19 -17.76 17.40
CA LYS A 40 -9.30 -16.35 17.84
C LYS A 40 -7.98 -15.75 18.31
N LYS A 41 -6.97 -16.58 18.55
CA LYS A 41 -5.64 -16.11 18.95
C LYS A 41 -4.88 -15.60 17.73
N SER A 42 -4.09 -14.55 17.92
CA SER A 42 -3.14 -14.09 16.91
C SER A 42 -2.00 -15.09 16.78
N CYS A 43 -1.51 -15.29 15.55
CA CYS A 43 -0.32 -16.11 15.34
C CYS A 43 0.93 -15.46 15.92
N CYS A 44 1.03 -14.14 15.87
CA CYS A 44 2.18 -13.38 16.29
C CYS A 44 1.80 -12.28 17.29
N GLY A 45 2.60 -12.16 18.35
CA GLY A 45 2.30 -11.29 19.48
C GLY A 45 2.09 -12.09 20.77
N ALA A 46 1.94 -11.38 21.89
CA ALA A 46 1.68 -12.02 23.17
C ALA A 46 0.75 -11.20 24.06
N GLY A 47 0.04 -11.92 24.93
CA GLY A 47 -0.71 -11.34 26.04
C GLY A 47 -2.24 -11.36 25.86
N GLY A 48 -2.94 -11.40 26.99
CA GLY A 48 -4.40 -11.48 27.01
C GLY A 48 -4.94 -12.81 26.48
N ALA A 49 -6.27 -12.91 26.33
CA ALA A 49 -6.93 -14.12 25.87
C ALA A 49 -6.74 -14.41 24.36
N TYR A 50 -6.29 -13.40 23.60
CA TYR A 50 -6.16 -13.44 22.13
C TYR A 50 -4.71 -13.36 21.64
N ASP A 51 -3.74 -13.47 22.54
CA ASP A 51 -2.31 -13.33 22.23
C ASP A 51 -1.97 -12.00 21.49
N PHE A 52 -2.65 -10.93 21.91
CA PHE A 52 -2.47 -9.57 21.41
C PHE A 52 -2.57 -8.53 22.53
N PHE A 53 -1.47 -7.80 22.76
CA PHE A 53 -1.43 -6.53 23.47
C PHE A 53 -0.61 -5.51 22.68
N LEU A 54 -1.02 -4.23 22.73
CA LEU A 54 -0.33 -3.13 22.04
C LEU A 54 1.16 -2.99 22.43
N VAL A 55 1.55 -3.47 23.62
CA VAL A 55 2.94 -3.40 24.11
C VAL A 55 3.78 -4.65 23.81
N LYS A 56 3.17 -5.71 23.25
CA LYS A 56 3.82 -6.97 22.85
C LYS A 56 3.32 -7.44 21.48
N MET A 57 3.22 -6.50 20.55
CA MET A 57 2.81 -6.77 19.17
C MET A 57 3.90 -7.53 18.40
N CYS A 58 3.48 -8.14 17.28
CA CYS A 58 4.38 -8.77 16.34
C CYS A 58 5.52 -7.80 15.92
N GLY A 59 6.76 -8.30 15.84
CA GLY A 59 7.93 -7.47 15.51
C GLY A 59 8.63 -6.79 16.71
N ILE A 60 8.05 -6.81 17.91
CA ILE A 60 8.75 -6.41 19.15
C ILE A 60 9.66 -7.56 19.62
N PRO A 61 10.89 -7.28 20.13
CA PRO A 61 11.78 -8.32 20.67
C PRO A 61 11.06 -9.21 21.72
N GLY A 62 11.13 -10.52 21.51
CA GLY A 62 10.49 -11.50 22.39
C GLY A 62 9.00 -11.75 22.15
N ALA A 63 8.39 -11.13 21.13
CA ALA A 63 7.06 -11.52 20.66
C ALA A 63 7.13 -12.91 19.99
N PRO A 64 6.37 -13.91 20.48
CA PRO A 64 6.35 -15.23 19.88
C PRO A 64 5.62 -15.22 18.54
N VAL A 65 5.98 -16.18 17.68
CA VAL A 65 5.30 -16.49 16.42
C VAL A 65 4.83 -17.93 16.49
N CYS A 66 3.60 -18.20 16.10
CA CYS A 66 3.03 -19.53 16.09
C CYS A 66 3.73 -20.42 15.05
N ALA A 67 3.77 -21.74 15.30
CA ALA A 67 4.47 -22.67 14.43
C ALA A 67 3.86 -22.81 13.03
N ASN A 68 2.53 -22.67 12.92
CA ASN A 68 1.79 -22.75 11.67
C ASN A 68 0.77 -21.61 11.52
N PRO A 69 1.10 -20.55 10.76
CA PRO A 69 0.19 -19.43 10.52
C PRO A 69 -1.12 -19.81 9.82
N ASP A 70 -1.16 -20.91 9.07
CA ASP A 70 -2.36 -21.34 8.33
C ASP A 70 -3.48 -21.85 9.26
N GLU A 71 -3.16 -22.18 10.50
CA GLU A 71 -4.11 -22.61 11.55
C GLU A 71 -4.67 -21.44 12.37
N ARG A 72 -4.44 -20.20 11.94
CA ARG A 72 -4.91 -18.99 12.60
C ARG A 72 -5.67 -18.10 11.63
N ILE A 73 -6.69 -17.41 12.13
CA ILE A 73 -7.40 -16.39 11.34
C ILE A 73 -6.65 -15.05 11.43
N SER A 74 -6.21 -14.70 12.65
CA SER A 74 -5.50 -13.46 12.96
C SER A 74 -3.99 -13.67 12.90
N TRP A 75 -3.28 -12.81 12.16
CA TRP A 75 -1.82 -12.76 12.16
C TRP A 75 -1.31 -12.07 13.43
N ASP A 76 -1.72 -10.82 13.68
CA ASP A 76 -1.15 -9.97 14.73
C ASP A 76 -2.20 -9.24 15.58
N GLY A 77 -3.47 -9.66 15.51
CA GLY A 77 -4.59 -9.06 16.22
C GLY A 77 -5.33 -7.99 15.41
N ILE A 78 -4.75 -7.56 14.30
CA ILE A 78 -5.30 -6.53 13.41
C ILE A 78 -5.44 -7.08 11.99
N HIS A 79 -4.41 -7.78 11.49
CA HIS A 79 -4.35 -8.34 10.15
C HIS A 79 -4.75 -9.82 10.11
N LEU A 80 -5.36 -10.24 9.01
CA LEU A 80 -5.66 -11.65 8.75
C LEU A 80 -4.42 -12.42 8.26
N THR A 81 -4.36 -13.71 8.54
CA THR A 81 -3.34 -14.59 7.97
C THR A 81 -3.52 -14.76 6.47
N HIS A 82 -2.46 -15.19 5.78
CA HIS A 82 -2.52 -15.48 4.34
C HIS A 82 -3.61 -16.51 4.01
N LYS A 83 -3.72 -17.57 4.81
CA LYS A 83 -4.74 -18.60 4.65
C LYS A 83 -6.16 -18.05 4.80
N ALA A 84 -6.41 -17.23 5.82
CA ALA A 84 -7.71 -16.60 6.01
C ALA A 84 -8.09 -15.68 4.84
N ASN A 85 -7.13 -14.87 4.36
CA ASN A 85 -7.32 -14.04 3.17
C ASN A 85 -7.59 -14.88 1.91
N GLN A 86 -6.92 -16.01 1.72
CA GLN A 86 -7.21 -16.93 0.61
C GLN A 86 -8.63 -17.49 0.67
N TYR A 87 -9.11 -17.90 1.86
CA TYR A 87 -10.47 -18.39 2.02
C TYR A 87 -11.51 -17.33 1.65
N LEU A 88 -11.34 -16.10 2.16
CA LEU A 88 -12.21 -14.97 1.82
C LEU A 88 -12.18 -14.66 0.32
N ALA A 89 -10.99 -14.61 -0.29
CA ALA A 89 -10.84 -14.36 -1.71
C ALA A 89 -11.53 -15.44 -2.55
N ASN A 90 -11.30 -16.73 -2.24
CA ASN A 90 -11.94 -17.84 -2.94
C ASN A 90 -13.46 -17.82 -2.80
N TRP A 91 -13.98 -17.45 -1.62
CA TRP A 91 -15.42 -17.30 -1.41
C TRP A 91 -16.00 -16.17 -2.26
N ILE A 92 -15.37 -14.98 -2.26
CA ILE A 92 -15.80 -13.84 -3.09
C ILE A 92 -15.78 -14.22 -4.57
N ILE A 93 -14.71 -14.87 -5.04
CA ILE A 93 -14.50 -15.22 -6.44
C ILE A 93 -15.53 -16.27 -6.90
N ASN A 94 -15.73 -17.33 -6.12
CA ASN A 94 -16.50 -18.49 -6.55
C ASN A 94 -18.01 -18.36 -6.28
N ASP A 95 -18.39 -17.73 -5.16
CA ASP A 95 -19.77 -17.76 -4.65
C ASP A 95 -20.55 -16.50 -5.03
N ILE A 96 -19.89 -15.33 -5.05
CA ILE A 96 -20.54 -14.05 -5.39
C ILE A 96 -20.59 -13.83 -6.91
N PHE A 97 -19.64 -14.39 -7.67
CA PHE A 97 -19.52 -14.14 -9.11
C PHE A 97 -19.43 -15.42 -9.97
N PRO A 98 -20.45 -16.31 -9.98
CA PRO A 98 -20.38 -17.58 -10.71
C PRO A 98 -20.19 -17.47 -12.25
N LYS A 99 -20.26 -16.26 -12.84
CA LYS A 99 -19.93 -15.97 -14.27
C LYS A 99 -18.64 -15.15 -14.43
N LEU A 100 -17.64 -15.37 -13.57
CA LEU A 100 -16.45 -14.52 -13.44
C LEU A 100 -15.56 -14.53 -14.70
N HIS A 101 -15.26 -15.70 -15.29
CA HIS A 101 -14.30 -15.81 -16.40
C HIS A 101 -14.56 -14.86 -17.58
N CYS A 102 -15.83 -14.66 -17.97
CA CYS A 102 -16.16 -13.73 -19.06
C CYS A 102 -16.05 -12.25 -18.65
N LYS A 103 -16.27 -11.93 -17.37
CA LYS A 103 -16.16 -10.57 -16.84
C LYS A 103 -14.71 -10.17 -16.58
N LEU A 104 -13.85 -11.09 -16.11
CA LEU A 104 -12.44 -10.79 -15.85
C LEU A 104 -11.63 -10.49 -17.10
N LYS A 105 -11.97 -11.12 -18.24
CA LYS A 105 -11.34 -10.80 -19.53
C LYS A 105 -11.56 -9.35 -19.96
N LYS A 106 -12.59 -8.68 -19.44
CA LYS A 106 -12.93 -7.28 -19.73
C LYS A 106 -12.50 -6.31 -18.63
N ALA A 107 -12.13 -6.82 -17.45
CA ALA A 107 -11.70 -6.01 -16.32
C ALA A 107 -10.22 -5.62 -16.43
N LEU A 108 -9.85 -4.52 -15.77
CA LEU A 108 -8.48 -4.16 -15.46
C LEU A 108 -8.21 -4.48 -14.00
N PHE A 109 -7.15 -5.24 -13.73
CA PHE A 109 -6.76 -5.58 -12.36
C PHE A 109 -5.58 -4.74 -11.93
N MET A 110 -5.73 -4.01 -10.82
CA MET A 110 -4.62 -3.36 -10.14
C MET A 110 -4.13 -4.32 -9.05
N VAL A 111 -2.91 -4.86 -9.18
CA VAL A 111 -2.32 -5.78 -8.19
C VAL A 111 -1.26 -5.01 -7.40
N GLY A 112 -1.74 -4.24 -6.43
CA GLY A 112 -0.96 -3.34 -5.59
C GLY A 112 -1.81 -2.22 -4.97
N GLU A 113 -1.24 -1.38 -4.12
CA GLU A 113 0.17 -1.38 -3.70
C GLU A 113 0.49 -2.49 -2.69
N MET A 114 1.57 -3.23 -2.95
CA MET A 114 2.08 -4.30 -2.09
C MET A 114 3.56 -4.03 -1.80
N GLY A 115 4.04 -4.36 -0.59
CA GLY A 115 5.43 -4.16 -0.19
C GLY A 115 5.72 -2.88 0.59
N GLY A 116 4.93 -1.81 0.38
CA GLY A 116 5.16 -0.53 1.07
C GLY A 116 5.13 -0.67 2.59
N ASN A 117 4.14 -1.39 3.15
CA ASN A 117 4.03 -1.61 4.59
C ASN A 117 5.11 -2.55 5.14
N ASP A 118 5.55 -3.53 4.36
CA ASP A 118 6.64 -4.45 4.70
C ASP A 118 7.94 -3.67 4.97
N TYR A 119 8.20 -2.63 4.19
CA TYR A 119 9.34 -1.73 4.39
C TYR A 119 9.07 -0.71 5.50
N ASN A 120 7.89 -0.09 5.48
CA ASN A 120 7.55 0.98 6.42
C ASN A 120 7.64 0.51 7.86
N PHE A 121 7.13 -0.69 8.14
CA PHE A 121 7.17 -1.26 9.49
C PHE A 121 8.60 -1.43 10.00
N LEU A 122 9.49 -2.02 9.19
CA LEU A 122 10.89 -2.25 9.57
C LEU A 122 11.68 -0.95 9.72
N LEU A 123 11.48 0.00 8.80
CA LEU A 123 12.08 1.32 8.88
C LEU A 123 11.63 2.04 10.15
N LEU A 124 10.33 2.03 10.46
CA LEU A 124 9.80 2.66 11.67
C LEU A 124 10.30 1.99 12.96
N LEU A 125 10.59 0.69 12.96
CA LEU A 125 11.29 0.00 14.05
C LEU A 125 12.79 0.30 14.14
N GLY A 126 13.35 1.09 13.22
CA GLY A 126 14.76 1.48 13.23
C GLY A 126 15.70 0.45 12.63
N LYS A 127 15.20 -0.49 11.81
CA LYS A 127 16.06 -1.37 11.01
C LYS A 127 16.83 -0.55 9.95
N THR A 128 18.01 -1.03 9.57
CA THR A 128 18.88 -0.37 8.59
C THR A 128 18.39 -0.60 7.17
N ILE A 129 18.69 0.32 6.25
CA ILE A 129 18.28 0.20 4.83
C ILE A 129 18.79 -1.10 4.22
N GLU A 130 19.99 -1.55 4.60
CA GLU A 130 20.59 -2.81 4.17
C GLU A 130 19.73 -4.00 4.58
N HIS A 131 19.24 -4.02 5.82
CA HIS A 131 18.35 -5.09 6.28
C HIS A 131 17.02 -5.11 5.51
N ILE A 132 16.46 -3.94 5.19
CA ILE A 132 15.26 -3.90 4.35
C ILE A 132 15.58 -4.35 2.92
N ARG A 133 16.75 -3.99 2.39
CA ARG A 133 17.20 -4.40 1.05
C ARG A 133 17.22 -5.93 0.90
N ASP A 134 17.61 -6.66 1.95
CA ASP A 134 17.66 -8.12 1.96
C ASP A 134 16.28 -8.79 1.79
N ILE A 135 15.20 -8.14 2.24
CA ILE A 135 13.83 -8.69 2.11
C ILE A 135 13.14 -8.28 0.79
N VAL A 136 13.68 -7.32 0.04
CA VAL A 136 13.07 -6.85 -1.22
C VAL A 136 12.80 -7.98 -2.22
N PRO A 137 13.73 -8.95 -2.46
CA PRO A 137 13.47 -10.06 -3.36
C PRO A 137 12.27 -10.92 -2.96
N GLU A 138 12.06 -11.14 -1.66
CA GLU A 138 10.92 -11.92 -1.15
C GLU A 138 9.59 -11.18 -1.32
N VAL A 139 9.59 -9.86 -1.11
CA VAL A 139 8.42 -9.01 -1.37
C VAL A 139 8.08 -9.01 -2.87
N VAL A 140 9.07 -8.82 -3.75
CA VAL A 140 8.84 -8.84 -5.21
C VAL A 140 8.36 -10.22 -5.68
N LYS A 141 8.90 -11.32 -5.12
CA LYS A 141 8.40 -12.67 -5.39
C LYS A 141 6.93 -12.80 -4.98
N THR A 142 6.55 -12.28 -3.82
CA THR A 142 5.17 -12.32 -3.33
C THR A 142 4.22 -11.54 -4.25
N ILE A 143 4.67 -10.41 -4.80
CA ILE A 143 3.93 -9.65 -5.83
C ILE A 143 3.79 -10.48 -7.10
N LYS A 144 4.88 -11.08 -7.59
CA LYS A 144 4.85 -11.98 -8.76
C LYS A 144 3.83 -13.11 -8.57
N ASP A 145 3.85 -13.78 -7.42
CA ASP A 145 2.92 -14.86 -7.08
C ASP A 145 1.46 -14.38 -7.01
N ALA A 146 1.22 -13.17 -6.51
CA ALA A 146 -0.11 -12.56 -6.53
C ALA A 146 -0.61 -12.31 -7.95
N VAL A 147 0.23 -11.79 -8.84
CA VAL A 147 -0.10 -11.58 -10.26
C VAL A 147 -0.37 -12.92 -10.95
N THR A 148 0.49 -13.92 -10.75
CA THR A 148 0.30 -15.27 -11.30
C THR A 148 -1.05 -15.87 -10.87
N ARG A 149 -1.46 -15.68 -9.61
CA ARG A 149 -2.79 -16.13 -9.13
C ARG A 149 -3.93 -15.42 -9.85
N VAL A 150 -3.86 -14.09 -9.97
CA VAL A 150 -4.89 -13.29 -10.65
C VAL A 150 -5.02 -13.68 -12.13
N LEU A 151 -3.90 -13.93 -12.81
CA LEU A 151 -3.88 -14.48 -14.17
C LEU A 151 -4.49 -15.89 -14.23
N GLY A 152 -4.17 -16.75 -13.26
CA GLY A 152 -4.74 -18.09 -13.12
C GLY A 152 -6.27 -18.10 -12.93
N TYR A 153 -6.85 -17.04 -12.37
CA TYR A 153 -8.30 -16.85 -12.29
C TYR A 153 -8.93 -16.31 -13.59
N GLY A 154 -8.14 -16.03 -14.63
CA GLY A 154 -8.63 -15.59 -15.94
C GLY A 154 -8.55 -14.09 -16.19
N ALA A 155 -7.80 -13.34 -15.37
CA ALA A 155 -7.43 -11.97 -15.71
C ALA A 155 -6.52 -11.94 -16.94
N VAL A 156 -6.74 -10.96 -17.82
CA VAL A 156 -5.92 -10.77 -19.04
C VAL A 156 -5.34 -9.37 -19.16
N ARG A 157 -5.67 -8.47 -18.22
CA ARG A 157 -5.14 -7.11 -18.14
C ARG A 157 -4.80 -6.80 -16.69
N VAL A 158 -3.53 -6.66 -16.40
CA VAL A 158 -3.02 -6.45 -15.04
C VAL A 158 -2.09 -5.25 -15.06
N VAL A 159 -2.25 -4.36 -14.08
CA VAL A 159 -1.32 -3.28 -13.78
C VAL A 159 -0.71 -3.57 -12.42
N VAL A 160 0.61 -3.52 -12.35
CA VAL A 160 1.39 -3.78 -11.15
C VAL A 160 2.13 -2.48 -10.80
N PRO A 161 1.64 -1.69 -9.83
CA PRO A 161 2.30 -0.45 -9.44
C PRO A 161 3.61 -0.75 -8.69
N GLY A 162 4.63 0.08 -8.96
CA GLY A 162 5.84 0.13 -8.16
C GLY A 162 5.66 0.94 -6.88
N ASN A 163 6.74 1.08 -6.12
CA ASN A 163 6.79 1.84 -4.88
C ASN A 163 7.12 3.32 -5.13
N PHE A 164 6.62 4.21 -4.28
CA PHE A 164 6.88 5.66 -4.31
C PHE A 164 8.33 6.02 -3.94
N PRO A 165 8.81 7.24 -4.23
CA PRO A 165 10.03 7.80 -3.64
C PRO A 165 9.82 8.08 -2.15
N ILE A 166 9.91 7.04 -1.31
CA ILE A 166 9.58 7.15 0.11
C ILE A 166 10.51 8.11 0.86
N GLY A 167 11.70 8.40 0.33
CA GLY A 167 12.62 9.39 0.91
C GLY A 167 12.07 10.82 0.93
N CYS A 168 10.99 11.09 0.18
CA CYS A 168 10.30 12.38 0.16
C CYS A 168 9.18 12.51 1.20
N LEU A 169 8.82 11.44 1.91
CA LEU A 169 7.68 11.45 2.82
C LEU A 169 8.05 12.12 4.16
N PRO A 170 7.17 12.98 4.72
CA PRO A 170 7.42 13.68 5.98
C PRO A 170 7.82 12.75 7.13
N VAL A 171 7.24 11.56 7.23
CA VAL A 171 7.59 10.57 8.27
C VAL A 171 9.08 10.22 8.25
N TYR A 172 9.65 10.05 7.07
CA TYR A 172 11.04 9.63 6.89
C TYR A 172 12.00 10.80 6.95
N LEU A 173 11.60 11.93 6.39
CA LEU A 173 12.32 13.19 6.52
C LEU A 173 12.47 13.59 8.00
N THR A 174 11.44 13.39 8.82
CA THR A 174 11.52 13.59 10.28
C THR A 174 12.38 12.53 10.96
N LYS A 175 12.16 11.24 10.69
CA LYS A 175 12.85 10.15 11.41
C LYS A 175 14.34 10.06 11.10
N TYR A 176 14.71 10.21 9.84
CA TYR A 176 16.09 10.07 9.34
C TYR A 176 16.74 11.42 9.05
N ASN A 177 16.23 12.49 9.67
CA ASN A 177 16.80 13.82 9.54
C ASN A 177 18.29 13.84 9.90
N THR A 178 19.12 14.47 9.07
CA THR A 178 20.56 14.56 9.28
C THR A 178 21.12 15.90 8.80
N LYS A 179 22.23 16.34 9.41
CA LYS A 179 22.96 17.54 8.97
C LYS A 179 23.80 17.32 7.71
N ASN A 180 23.97 16.05 7.29
CA ASN A 180 24.71 15.72 6.09
C ASN A 180 23.87 16.08 4.85
N SER A 181 24.14 17.24 4.25
CA SER A 181 23.46 17.69 3.02
C SER A 181 23.62 16.69 1.86
N ALA A 182 24.71 15.94 1.81
CA ALA A 182 24.92 14.92 0.79
C ALA A 182 23.98 13.70 0.93
N ALA A 183 23.21 13.58 2.02
CA ALA A 183 22.18 12.56 2.16
C ALA A 183 20.90 12.87 1.36
N TYR A 184 20.73 14.13 0.95
CA TYR A 184 19.53 14.61 0.26
C TYR A 184 19.78 14.79 -1.25
N ASP A 185 18.70 14.74 -2.04
CA ASP A 185 18.67 15.15 -3.44
C ASP A 185 18.22 16.61 -3.59
N ASP A 186 18.09 17.08 -4.83
CA ASP A 186 17.73 18.47 -5.15
C ASP A 186 16.33 18.86 -4.66
N PHE A 187 15.44 17.88 -4.49
CA PHE A 187 14.09 18.07 -3.93
C PHE A 187 14.08 17.91 -2.39
N HIS A 188 15.25 17.87 -1.76
CA HIS A 188 15.43 17.63 -0.33
C HIS A 188 14.82 16.30 0.14
N CYS A 189 14.79 15.28 -0.71
CA CYS A 189 14.40 13.93 -0.34
C CYS A 189 15.61 13.07 0.02
N LEU A 190 15.42 12.09 0.91
CA LEU A 190 16.50 11.20 1.37
C LEU A 190 16.90 10.19 0.28
N LYS A 191 18.11 10.34 -0.28
CA LYS A 191 18.60 9.49 -1.38
C LYS A 191 18.68 8.01 -1.02
N GLY A 192 19.11 7.68 0.19
CA GLY A 192 19.23 6.29 0.63
C GLY A 192 17.89 5.54 0.56
N LEU A 193 16.81 6.20 0.97
CA LEU A 193 15.46 5.63 0.93
C LEU A 193 14.88 5.62 -0.48
N ASN A 194 15.13 6.66 -1.28
CA ASN A 194 14.74 6.66 -2.70
C ASN A 194 15.46 5.55 -3.49
N ASN A 195 16.74 5.29 -3.21
CA ASN A 195 17.50 4.19 -3.80
C ASN A 195 16.95 2.81 -3.42
N LEU A 196 16.37 2.66 -2.22
CA LEU A 196 15.68 1.44 -1.83
C LEU A 196 14.40 1.24 -2.66
N SER A 197 13.60 2.29 -2.85
CA SER A 197 12.43 2.24 -3.74
C SER A 197 12.80 1.94 -5.19
N ILE A 198 13.87 2.55 -5.72
CA ILE A 198 14.39 2.27 -7.06
C ILE A 198 14.78 0.79 -7.18
N TYR A 199 15.51 0.26 -6.19
CA TYR A 199 15.92 -1.15 -6.19
C TYR A 199 14.71 -2.11 -6.21
N HIS A 200 13.68 -1.85 -5.40
CA HIS A 200 12.42 -2.59 -5.47
C HIS A 200 11.81 -2.52 -6.87
N ASN A 201 11.69 -1.31 -7.43
CA ASN A 201 11.04 -1.07 -8.72
C ASN A 201 11.79 -1.76 -9.87
N ASP A 202 13.12 -1.82 -9.82
CA ASP A 202 13.93 -2.48 -10.84
C ASP A 202 13.77 -4.00 -10.80
N LEU A 203 13.71 -4.61 -9.61
CA LEU A 203 13.40 -6.03 -9.47
C LEU A 203 11.96 -6.35 -9.87
N LEU A 204 11.01 -5.47 -9.54
CA LEU A 204 9.62 -5.62 -9.92
C LEU A 204 9.43 -5.56 -11.45
N LYS A 205 10.11 -4.64 -12.14
CA LYS A 205 10.11 -4.58 -13.61
C LYS A 205 10.64 -5.87 -14.22
N GLN A 206 11.73 -6.43 -13.70
CA GLN A 206 12.24 -7.73 -14.14
C GLN A 206 11.21 -8.85 -13.95
N ALA A 207 10.58 -8.91 -12.78
CA ALA A 207 9.53 -9.88 -12.51
C ALA A 207 8.31 -9.73 -13.44
N ILE A 208 7.96 -8.50 -13.82
CA ILE A 208 6.90 -8.20 -14.80
C ILE A 208 7.30 -8.68 -16.20
N GLU A 209 8.56 -8.49 -16.63
CA GLU A 209 9.03 -9.03 -17.92
C GLU A 209 8.96 -10.56 -17.94
N ASP A 210 9.30 -11.23 -16.85
CA ASP A 210 9.16 -12.68 -16.74
C ASP A 210 7.69 -13.12 -16.80
N LEU A 211 6.80 -12.43 -16.07
CA LEU A 211 5.36 -12.69 -16.13
C LEU A 211 4.80 -12.53 -17.55
N ARG A 212 5.27 -11.55 -18.32
CA ARG A 212 4.86 -11.35 -19.72
C ARG A 212 5.30 -12.52 -20.62
N LYS A 213 6.53 -13.01 -20.44
CA LYS A 213 7.04 -14.18 -21.18
C LYS A 213 6.25 -15.44 -20.83
N GLU A 214 5.94 -15.61 -19.55
CA GLU A 214 5.16 -16.75 -19.02
C GLU A 214 3.68 -16.69 -19.45
N ASN A 215 3.15 -15.50 -19.74
CA ASN A 215 1.72 -15.27 -20.01
C ASN A 215 1.50 -14.43 -21.29
N PRO A 216 1.83 -14.94 -22.49
CA PRO A 216 1.79 -14.17 -23.74
C PRO A 216 0.40 -13.68 -24.14
N ASN A 217 -0.66 -14.27 -23.56
CA ASN A 217 -2.04 -13.88 -23.81
C ASN A 217 -2.57 -12.77 -22.86
N ALA A 218 -1.74 -12.33 -21.90
CA ALA A 218 -2.09 -11.28 -20.94
C ALA A 218 -1.30 -10.00 -21.21
N VAL A 219 -1.94 -8.85 -20.99
CA VAL A 219 -1.30 -7.54 -21.00
C VAL A 219 -0.97 -7.17 -19.56
N ILE A 220 0.31 -7.12 -19.23
CA ILE A 220 0.81 -6.83 -17.89
C ILE A 220 1.61 -5.54 -17.94
N VAL A 221 1.16 -4.49 -17.25
CA VAL A 221 1.76 -3.14 -17.34
C VAL A 221 2.35 -2.75 -15.98
N TYR A 222 3.54 -2.19 -15.98
CA TYR A 222 4.13 -1.57 -14.81
C TYR A 222 3.48 -0.20 -14.57
N GLY A 223 2.97 0.05 -13.36
CA GLY A 223 2.45 1.34 -12.94
C GLY A 223 3.57 2.19 -12.32
N ASP A 224 4.01 3.23 -13.02
CA ASP A 224 5.17 4.02 -12.60
C ASP A 224 4.84 5.08 -11.54
N TYR A 225 4.51 4.61 -10.34
CA TYR A 225 4.16 5.46 -9.20
C TYR A 225 5.32 6.34 -8.77
N TYR A 226 6.56 5.87 -8.96
CA TYR A 226 7.74 6.63 -8.61
C TYR A 226 7.82 7.93 -9.41
N ASN A 227 7.74 7.82 -10.75
CA ASN A 227 7.81 8.99 -11.62
C ASN A 227 6.54 9.84 -11.59
N ALA A 228 5.37 9.23 -11.38
CA ALA A 228 4.14 9.99 -11.13
C ALA A 228 4.30 10.93 -9.93
N PHE A 229 4.84 10.42 -8.82
CA PHE A 229 5.03 11.20 -7.60
C PHE A 229 6.08 12.30 -7.80
N GLN A 230 7.21 11.96 -8.43
CA GLN A 230 8.22 12.96 -8.76
C GLN A 230 7.65 14.07 -9.66
N TRP A 231 6.79 13.74 -10.62
CA TRP A 231 6.16 14.73 -11.49
C TRP A 231 5.27 15.69 -10.68
N VAL A 232 4.49 15.18 -9.71
CA VAL A 232 3.69 16.04 -8.81
C VAL A 232 4.59 16.95 -7.98
N TYR A 233 5.70 16.44 -7.43
CA TYR A 233 6.66 17.25 -6.67
C TYR A 233 7.32 18.34 -7.53
N GLN A 234 7.78 17.98 -8.73
CA GLN A 234 8.43 18.90 -9.67
C GLN A 234 7.50 20.01 -10.16
N ASN A 235 6.20 19.72 -10.27
CA ASN A 235 5.21 20.66 -10.77
C ASN A 235 4.34 21.27 -9.66
N ALA A 236 4.72 21.10 -8.38
CA ALA A 236 3.86 21.40 -7.24
C ALA A 236 3.23 22.80 -7.32
N ALA A 237 4.04 23.84 -7.56
CA ALA A 237 3.58 25.22 -7.69
C ALA A 237 2.58 25.42 -8.86
N ASN A 238 2.85 24.82 -10.02
CA ASN A 238 1.99 24.91 -11.20
C ASN A 238 0.66 24.17 -11.02
N LEU A 239 0.64 23.13 -10.17
CA LEU A 239 -0.55 22.38 -9.79
C LEU A 239 -1.32 23.06 -8.63
N GLY A 240 -0.85 24.22 -8.18
CA GLY A 240 -1.47 24.99 -7.10
C GLY A 240 -1.27 24.40 -5.71
N PHE A 241 -0.18 23.66 -5.49
CA PHE A 241 0.30 23.34 -4.15
C PHE A 241 1.19 24.47 -3.63
N ASP A 242 1.22 24.67 -2.31
CA ASP A 242 2.10 25.64 -1.69
C ASP A 242 3.56 25.17 -1.78
N ALA A 243 4.38 25.93 -2.52
CA ALA A 243 5.79 25.65 -2.72
C ALA A 243 6.58 25.61 -1.39
N CYS A 244 6.15 26.35 -0.37
CA CYS A 244 6.77 26.36 0.95
C CYS A 244 6.37 25.18 1.84
N SER A 245 5.42 24.34 1.38
CA SER A 245 4.83 23.26 2.16
C SER A 245 4.77 21.92 1.42
N VAL A 246 5.50 21.77 0.31
CA VAL A 246 5.59 20.55 -0.50
C VAL A 246 5.87 19.30 0.34
N GLN A 247 6.79 19.42 1.31
CA GLN A 247 7.20 18.33 2.20
C GLN A 247 6.54 18.37 3.59
N LYS A 248 5.46 19.13 3.75
CA LYS A 248 4.76 19.25 5.04
C LYS A 248 3.43 18.52 5.00
N SER A 249 3.10 17.81 6.08
CA SER A 249 1.77 17.20 6.21
C SER A 249 0.69 18.24 6.52
N CYS A 250 -0.53 18.01 6.02
CA CYS A 250 -1.68 18.83 6.38
C CYS A 250 -2.21 18.50 7.78
N CYS A 251 -2.35 17.21 8.10
CA CYS A 251 -2.81 16.68 9.38
C CYS A 251 -1.61 16.13 10.16
N GLY A 252 -1.12 16.91 11.12
CA GLY A 252 0.08 16.58 11.86
C GLY A 252 0.59 17.79 12.63
N ALA A 253 1.56 17.56 13.51
CA ALA A 253 2.26 18.66 14.17
C ALA A 253 3.73 18.34 14.44
N GLY A 254 4.52 19.42 14.48
CA GLY A 254 5.89 19.42 14.98
C GLY A 254 6.95 19.33 13.88
N GLY A 255 8.18 19.73 14.24
CA GLY A 255 9.33 19.68 13.34
C GLY A 255 9.21 20.60 12.11
N ALA A 256 10.09 20.39 11.14
CA ALA A 256 10.12 21.17 9.89
C ALA A 256 9.06 20.71 8.86
N TYR A 257 8.53 19.49 9.05
CA TYR A 257 7.66 18.81 8.08
C TYR A 257 6.20 18.73 8.54
N ASP A 258 5.81 19.51 9.55
CA ASP A 258 4.51 19.44 10.24
C ASP A 258 4.14 18.01 10.70
N PHE A 259 5.15 17.19 11.00
CA PHE A 259 5.03 15.79 11.36
C PHE A 259 6.03 15.41 12.45
N THR A 260 5.55 14.72 13.49
CA THR A 260 6.36 14.08 14.53
C THR A 260 5.71 12.77 14.95
N LEU A 261 6.52 11.72 15.19
CA LEU A 261 6.02 10.46 15.72
C LEU A 261 5.28 10.70 17.05
N GLY A 262 4.04 10.23 17.14
CA GLY A 262 3.17 10.46 18.30
C GLY A 262 2.30 11.73 18.25
N LYS A 263 2.44 12.55 17.19
CA LYS A 263 1.54 13.68 16.87
C LYS A 263 0.91 13.51 15.49
N THR A 264 0.43 12.29 15.22
CA THR A 264 -0.17 11.89 13.96
C THR A 264 -1.66 12.21 13.90
N CYS A 265 -2.20 12.26 12.68
CA CYS A 265 -3.62 12.48 12.46
C CYS A 265 -4.50 11.53 13.30
N GLY A 266 -5.61 12.06 13.83
CA GLY A 266 -6.54 11.31 14.70
C GLY A 266 -6.20 11.31 16.20
N ILE A 267 -5.00 11.79 16.60
CA ILE A 267 -4.67 12.01 18.01
C ILE A 267 -5.31 13.32 18.50
N PRO A 268 -5.94 13.36 19.69
CA PRO A 268 -6.54 14.57 20.24
C PRO A 268 -5.54 15.75 20.31
N GLY A 269 -5.95 16.91 19.79
CA GLY A 269 -5.13 18.12 19.78
C GLY A 269 -4.14 18.21 18.62
N VAL A 270 -4.05 17.22 17.73
CA VAL A 270 -3.28 17.34 16.48
C VAL A 270 -4.08 18.19 15.48
N PRO A 271 -3.49 19.29 14.96
CA PRO A 271 -4.18 20.18 14.05
C PRO A 271 -4.27 19.61 12.63
N VAL A 272 -5.18 20.20 11.86
CA VAL A 272 -5.29 20.02 10.41
C VAL A 272 -5.07 21.39 9.78
N CYS A 273 -4.34 21.44 8.67
CA CYS A 273 -4.12 22.65 7.91
C CYS A 273 -5.45 23.24 7.39
N SER A 274 -5.49 24.55 7.17
CA SER A 274 -6.71 25.25 6.74
C SER A 274 -7.18 24.84 5.35
N ASN A 275 -6.24 24.53 4.44
CA ASN A 275 -6.54 24.12 3.07
C ASN A 275 -5.74 22.87 2.66
N PRO A 276 -6.38 21.67 2.67
CA PRO A 276 -5.74 20.43 2.23
C PRO A 276 -5.30 20.42 0.76
N ASP A 277 -5.91 21.25 -0.10
CA ASP A 277 -5.59 21.31 -1.53
C ASP A 277 -4.27 22.07 -1.82
N GLU A 278 -3.66 22.67 -0.80
CA GLU A 278 -2.33 23.29 -0.89
C GLU A 278 -1.21 22.35 -0.46
N ARG A 279 -1.53 21.15 0.06
CA ARG A 279 -0.55 20.17 0.56
C ARG A 279 -0.50 18.94 -0.32
N ILE A 280 0.69 18.37 -0.50
CA ILE A 280 0.85 17.07 -1.16
C ILE A 280 0.62 15.94 -0.17
N SER A 281 1.21 16.03 1.03
CA SER A 281 1.02 15.03 2.08
C SER A 281 -0.17 15.35 2.98
N TRP A 282 -1.03 14.34 3.20
CA TRP A 282 -2.13 14.41 4.15
C TRP A 282 -1.61 14.26 5.58
N ASP A 283 -0.98 13.13 5.93
CA ASP A 283 -0.66 12.77 7.32
C ASP A 283 0.80 12.42 7.55
N GLY A 284 1.67 12.67 6.57
CA GLY A 284 3.10 12.35 6.61
C GLY A 284 3.49 11.03 5.96
N ILE A 285 2.50 10.19 5.59
CA ILE A 285 2.70 8.95 4.81
C ILE A 285 1.84 8.99 3.55
N HIS A 286 0.56 9.36 3.69
CA HIS A 286 -0.41 9.36 2.61
C HIS A 286 -0.50 10.73 1.94
N MET A 287 -0.95 10.72 0.69
CA MET A 287 -1.18 11.93 -0.11
C MET A 287 -2.57 12.52 0.13
N THR A 288 -2.73 13.83 -0.10
CA THR A 288 -4.02 14.51 -0.10
C THR A 288 -4.89 14.08 -1.29
N HIS A 289 -6.18 14.41 -1.26
CA HIS A 289 -7.08 14.10 -2.36
C HIS A 289 -6.61 14.68 -3.69
N LYS A 290 -6.23 15.97 -3.72
CA LYS A 290 -5.74 16.65 -4.92
C LYS A 290 -4.45 16.04 -5.46
N ALA A 291 -3.49 15.70 -4.59
CA ALA A 291 -2.28 15.00 -5.02
C ALA A 291 -2.60 13.63 -5.64
N ASN A 292 -3.50 12.85 -5.02
CA ASN A 292 -3.97 11.58 -5.57
C ASN A 292 -4.66 11.74 -6.94
N GLN A 293 -5.42 12.82 -7.17
CA GLN A 293 -6.03 13.09 -8.47
C GLN A 293 -4.98 13.30 -9.56
N TYR A 294 -3.94 14.10 -9.30
CA TYR A 294 -2.86 14.32 -10.26
C TYR A 294 -2.05 13.05 -10.52
N MET A 295 -1.73 12.30 -9.47
CA MET A 295 -1.11 10.98 -9.58
C MET A 295 -1.91 10.06 -10.48
N ALA A 296 -3.21 9.91 -10.21
CA ALA A 296 -4.08 9.05 -10.99
C ALA A 296 -4.13 9.47 -12.47
N ASN A 297 -4.28 10.76 -12.76
CA ASN A 297 -4.29 11.27 -14.12
C ASN A 297 -2.97 10.98 -14.86
N TRP A 298 -1.84 11.20 -14.20
CA TRP A 298 -0.52 10.89 -14.76
C TRP A 298 -0.38 9.40 -15.08
N ILE A 299 -0.72 8.54 -14.11
CA ILE A 299 -0.63 7.08 -14.24
C ILE A 299 -1.56 6.59 -15.35
N ILE A 300 -2.81 7.08 -15.40
CA ILE A 300 -3.78 6.73 -16.44
C ILE A 300 -3.22 7.06 -17.82
N ASN A 301 -2.66 8.25 -18.01
CA ASN A 301 -2.08 8.65 -19.28
C ASN A 301 -0.86 7.80 -19.68
N ASP A 302 -0.07 7.37 -18.70
CA ASP A 302 1.08 6.48 -18.94
C ASP A 302 0.67 5.04 -19.28
N ILE A 303 -0.32 4.47 -18.58
CA ILE A 303 -0.69 3.05 -18.74
C ILE A 303 -1.68 2.81 -19.87
N LEU A 304 -2.60 3.74 -20.17
CA LEU A 304 -3.67 3.52 -21.16
C LEU A 304 -3.14 3.10 -22.54
N PRO A 305 -2.10 3.75 -23.12
CA PRO A 305 -1.53 3.34 -24.40
C PRO A 305 -0.93 1.93 -24.35
N LYS A 306 -0.48 1.47 -23.17
CA LYS A 306 0.18 0.16 -22.96
C LYS A 306 -0.84 -0.97 -22.77
N LEU A 307 -2.11 -0.67 -22.51
CA LEU A 307 -3.15 -1.66 -22.22
C LEU A 307 -3.76 -2.31 -23.48
N ASN A 308 -3.36 -1.89 -24.68
CA ASN A 308 -3.84 -2.44 -25.97
C ASN A 308 -5.38 -2.51 -26.06
N CYS A 309 -6.07 -1.52 -25.49
CA CYS A 309 -7.52 -1.40 -25.58
C CYS A 309 -7.90 -1.08 -27.03
N LYS A 310 -8.61 -1.99 -27.71
CA LYS A 310 -9.30 -1.66 -28.96
C LYS A 310 -10.46 -0.72 -28.60
N VAL A 311 -10.34 0.55 -29.00
CA VAL A 311 -11.44 1.52 -28.96
C VAL A 311 -12.44 1.21 -30.06
#